data_AF-A0A291RUF2-F1
#
_entry.id   AF-A0A291RUF2-F1
#
_cell.length_a   1.000
_cell.length_b   1.000
_cell.length_c   1.000
_cell.angle_alpha   90.00
_cell.angle_beta   90.00
_cell.angle_gamma   90.00
#
_symmetry.space_group_name_H-M   'P 1'
#
loop_
_entity.id
_entity.type
_entity.pdbx_description
1 polymer ?
#
loop_
_entity_poly.entity_id
_entity_poly.type
_entity_poly.pdbx_seq_one_letter_code
_entity_poly.pdbx_strand_id
1 'polypeptide(L)'
;MDSVELLLHPIRLRIVQAFLGDRTLTTAGLSAELGDVPPGSLYRQVARLVDAGVLEVVDERRVRGTVERTYRLCLAATAITADQLAAMTPEDHRRAFLAYIAGVLVDFDRYLDHGNIDFTRDGVGYHTAGFWLDDTEFAEFVTELGRVIAPRLANRPAPGRKRHILRTIHLPDEDTAESG
;
A
#
# COMPACT_ATOMS: atom_id res chain seq x y z
N MET A 1 -10.52 -12.85 -10.66
CA MET A 1 -9.53 -11.79 -10.93
C MET A 1 -8.39 -12.05 -9.98
N ASP A 2 -7.17 -12.13 -10.48
CA ASP A 2 -6.00 -12.40 -9.63
C ASP A 2 -5.84 -11.26 -8.61
N SER A 3 -5.68 -11.58 -7.32
CA SER A 3 -5.49 -10.60 -6.23
C SER A 3 -4.29 -9.69 -6.49
N VAL A 4 -3.32 -10.21 -7.24
CA VAL A 4 -2.12 -9.50 -7.68
C VAL A 4 -2.52 -8.38 -8.64
N GLU A 5 -3.22 -8.68 -9.74
CA GLU A 5 -3.72 -7.65 -10.67
C GLU A 5 -4.60 -6.63 -9.96
N LEU A 6 -5.39 -7.06 -8.97
CA LEU A 6 -6.23 -6.16 -8.16
C LEU A 6 -5.41 -5.12 -7.41
N LEU A 7 -4.26 -5.42 -6.83
CA LEU A 7 -3.54 -4.41 -6.04
C LEU A 7 -2.58 -3.57 -6.87
N LEU A 8 -2.15 -4.06 -8.03
CA LEU A 8 -1.11 -3.41 -8.84
C LEU A 8 -1.59 -2.25 -9.72
N HIS A 9 -2.87 -1.91 -9.69
CA HIS A 9 -3.36 -0.76 -10.45
C HIS A 9 -3.05 0.54 -9.70
N PRO A 10 -2.43 1.54 -10.34
CA PRO A 10 -1.98 2.77 -9.66
C PRO A 10 -3.08 3.47 -8.85
N ILE A 11 -4.29 3.57 -9.40
CA ILE A 11 -5.44 4.16 -8.68
C ILE A 11 -5.84 3.31 -7.46
N ARG A 12 -5.78 1.97 -7.54
CA ARG A 12 -6.18 1.08 -6.42
C ARG A 12 -5.16 1.14 -5.29
N LEU A 13 -3.86 1.19 -5.61
CA LEU A 13 -2.82 1.48 -4.60
C LEU A 13 -3.09 2.79 -3.88
N ARG A 14 -3.44 3.85 -4.60
CA ARG A 14 -3.76 5.16 -4.00
C ARG A 14 -5.00 5.12 -3.13
N ILE A 15 -6.04 4.39 -3.54
CA ILE A 15 -7.23 4.18 -2.71
C ILE A 15 -6.84 3.44 -1.43
N VAL A 16 -6.10 2.33 -1.51
CA VAL A 16 -5.62 1.58 -0.33
C VAL A 16 -4.82 2.48 0.61
N GLN A 17 -3.88 3.28 0.07
CA GLN A 17 -3.08 4.22 0.85
C GLN A 17 -3.92 5.27 1.57
N ALA A 18 -5.00 5.76 0.95
CA ALA A 18 -5.91 6.71 1.57
C ALA A 18 -6.52 6.15 2.87
N PHE A 19 -6.78 4.85 2.96
CA PHE A 19 -7.36 4.22 4.16
C PHE A 19 -6.33 3.79 5.23
N LEU A 20 -5.02 3.85 4.96
CA LEU A 20 -4.00 3.43 5.94
C LEU A 20 -4.10 4.22 7.26
N GLY A 21 -3.92 3.50 8.38
CA GLY A 21 -4.05 4.04 9.74
C GLY A 21 -5.45 3.89 10.34
N ASP A 22 -6.17 2.80 10.01
CA ASP A 22 -7.53 2.49 10.49
C ASP A 22 -8.53 3.63 10.20
N ARG A 23 -8.37 4.29 9.04
CA ARG A 23 -9.24 5.38 8.61
C ARG A 23 -10.53 4.83 7.99
N THR A 24 -11.59 5.60 8.12
CA THR A 24 -12.84 5.38 7.38
C THR A 24 -13.13 6.58 6.48
N LEU A 25 -13.51 6.34 5.23
CA LEU A 25 -13.77 7.38 4.23
C LEU A 25 -15.03 7.04 3.43
N THR A 26 -15.79 8.07 3.05
CA THR A 26 -16.83 7.93 2.02
C THR A 26 -16.22 8.07 0.63
N THR A 27 -16.97 7.73 -0.42
CA THR A 27 -16.51 7.98 -1.79
C THR A 27 -16.27 9.47 -2.07
N ALA A 28 -17.04 10.36 -1.42
CA ALA A 28 -16.81 11.80 -1.51
C ALA A 28 -15.51 12.22 -0.82
N GLY A 29 -15.22 11.67 0.37
CA GLY A 29 -13.94 11.89 1.06
C GLY A 29 -12.74 11.41 0.25
N LEU A 30 -12.85 10.21 -0.35
CA LEU A 30 -11.85 9.71 -1.30
C LEU A 30 -11.69 10.63 -2.51
N SER A 31 -12.79 11.12 -3.10
CA SER A 31 -12.73 12.02 -4.25
C SER A 31 -12.06 13.36 -3.92
N ALA A 32 -12.19 13.84 -2.68
CA ALA A 32 -11.50 15.04 -2.24
C ALA A 32 -9.98 14.82 -2.07
N GLU A 33 -9.58 13.65 -1.55
CA GLU A 33 -8.15 13.29 -1.40
C GLU A 33 -7.48 12.91 -2.73
N LEU A 34 -8.23 12.33 -3.66
CA LEU A 34 -7.77 11.89 -4.98
C LEU A 34 -8.36 12.79 -6.08
N GLY A 35 -8.31 14.12 -5.89
CA GLY A 35 -8.97 15.10 -6.77
C GLY A 35 -8.49 15.12 -8.22
N ASP A 36 -7.32 14.53 -8.51
CA ASP A 36 -6.77 14.32 -9.85
C ASP A 36 -7.34 13.07 -10.56
N VAL A 37 -8.06 12.20 -9.85
CA VAL A 37 -8.67 11.00 -10.43
C VAL A 37 -10.10 11.29 -10.89
N PRO A 38 -10.47 11.01 -12.15
CA PRO A 38 -11.83 11.20 -12.63
C PRO A 38 -12.86 10.43 -11.79
N PRO A 39 -13.98 11.05 -11.35
CA PRO A 39 -14.93 10.43 -10.43
C PRO A 39 -15.47 9.07 -10.90
N GLY A 40 -15.84 8.95 -12.18
CA GLY A 40 -16.33 7.67 -12.73
C GLY A 40 -15.30 6.55 -12.67
N SER A 41 -14.01 6.88 -12.81
CA SER A 41 -12.93 5.92 -12.64
C SER A 41 -12.71 5.57 -11.17
N LEU A 42 -12.72 6.55 -10.27
CA LEU A 42 -12.62 6.31 -8.83
C LEU A 42 -13.72 5.36 -8.33
N TYR A 43 -14.98 5.62 -8.69
CA TYR A 43 -16.12 4.77 -8.33
C TYR A 43 -15.95 3.32 -8.82
N ARG A 44 -15.50 3.12 -10.07
CA ARG A 44 -15.24 1.77 -10.60
C ARG A 44 -14.15 1.04 -9.82
N GLN A 45 -13.09 1.73 -9.42
CA GLN A 45 -12.01 1.12 -8.65
C GLN A 45 -12.44 0.79 -7.22
N VAL A 46 -13.22 1.66 -6.57
CA VAL A 46 -13.80 1.39 -5.24
C VAL A 46 -14.69 0.15 -5.29
N ALA A 47 -15.58 0.05 -6.29
CA ALA A 47 -16.45 -1.11 -6.45
C ALA A 47 -15.65 -2.42 -6.56
N ARG A 48 -14.61 -2.45 -7.41
CA ARG A 48 -13.72 -3.62 -7.54
C ARG A 48 -13.02 -4.01 -6.24
N LEU A 49 -12.60 -3.03 -5.44
CA LEU A 49 -11.96 -3.28 -4.15
C LEU A 49 -12.95 -3.81 -3.11
N VAL A 50 -14.22 -3.38 -3.18
CA VAL A 50 -15.30 -3.93 -2.35
C VAL A 50 -15.64 -5.36 -2.76
N ASP A 51 -15.81 -5.62 -4.06
CA ASP A 51 -16.13 -6.95 -4.58
C ASP A 51 -15.04 -7.97 -4.22
N ALA A 52 -13.79 -7.52 -4.11
CA ALA A 52 -12.66 -8.35 -3.71
C ALA A 52 -12.42 -8.41 -2.20
N GLY A 53 -13.25 -7.78 -1.37
CA GLY A 53 -13.11 -7.77 0.08
C GLY A 53 -11.94 -6.94 0.63
N VAL A 54 -11.28 -6.14 -0.22
CA VAL A 54 -10.22 -5.22 0.21
C VAL A 54 -10.81 -4.01 0.94
N LEU A 55 -11.97 -3.53 0.49
CA LEU A 55 -12.75 -2.52 1.19
C LEU A 55 -14.04 -3.12 1.72
N GLU A 56 -14.37 -2.85 2.97
CA GLU A 56 -15.65 -3.20 3.57
C GLU A 56 -16.52 -1.96 3.79
N VAL A 57 -17.84 -2.12 3.67
CA VAL A 57 -18.80 -1.07 4.03
C VAL A 57 -19.06 -1.16 5.52
N VAL A 58 -18.76 -0.08 6.25
CA VAL A 58 -18.86 -0.04 7.72
C VAL A 58 -20.02 0.81 8.21
N ASP A 59 -20.58 1.65 7.34
CA ASP A 59 -21.75 2.47 7.63
C ASP A 59 -22.45 2.87 6.31
N GLU A 60 -23.77 3.06 6.37
CA GLU A 60 -24.59 3.54 5.26
C GLU A 60 -25.58 4.60 5.74
N ARG A 61 -25.63 5.75 5.07
CA ARG A 61 -26.57 6.83 5.40
C ARG A 61 -27.26 7.39 4.16
N ARG A 62 -28.50 7.84 4.31
CA ARG A 62 -29.20 8.56 3.23
C ARG A 62 -28.87 10.04 3.27
N VAL A 63 -28.36 10.57 2.16
CA VAL A 63 -28.07 12.00 1.99
C VAL A 63 -28.77 12.47 0.72
N ARG A 64 -29.71 13.41 0.85
CA ARG A 64 -30.45 14.02 -0.28
C ARG A 64 -31.04 13.00 -1.27
N GLY A 65 -31.55 11.87 -0.76
CA GLY A 65 -32.19 10.81 -1.56
C GLY A 65 -31.24 9.76 -2.15
N THR A 66 -29.93 9.90 -1.96
CA THR A 66 -28.93 8.90 -2.37
C THR A 66 -28.33 8.20 -1.15
N VAL A 67 -27.96 6.92 -1.27
CA VAL A 67 -27.23 6.19 -0.23
C VAL A 67 -25.75 6.53 -0.34
N GLU A 68 -25.19 7.13 0.70
CA GLU A 68 -23.76 7.31 0.88
C GLU A 68 -23.22 6.19 1.78
N ARG A 69 -22.12 5.57 1.36
CA ARG A 69 -21.43 4.51 2.09
C ARG A 69 -20.13 5.01 2.66
N THR A 70 -19.80 4.53 3.85
CA THR A 70 -18.50 4.69 4.48
C THR A 70 -17.74 3.38 4.40
N TYR A 71 -16.48 3.45 4.00
CA TYR A 71 -15.63 2.28 3.79
C TYR A 71 -14.49 2.21 4.80
N ARG A 72 -13.96 1.01 5.04
CA ARG A 72 -12.70 0.74 5.74
C ARG A 72 -11.85 -0.24 4.91
N LEU A 73 -10.53 -0.13 5.04
CA LEU A 73 -9.59 -1.10 4.48
C LEU A 73 -9.52 -2.37 5.35
N CYS A 74 -9.73 -3.52 4.72
CA CYS A 74 -9.31 -4.80 5.28
C CYS A 74 -7.82 -5.02 4.94
N LEU A 75 -6.93 -4.60 5.85
CA LEU A 75 -5.49 -4.65 5.59
C LEU A 75 -4.99 -6.08 5.29
N ALA A 76 -5.56 -7.09 5.97
CA ALA A 76 -5.23 -8.49 5.71
C ALA A 76 -5.55 -8.92 4.27
N ALA A 77 -6.63 -8.40 3.67
CA ALA A 77 -7.00 -8.66 2.28
C ALA A 77 -6.10 -7.95 1.26
N THR A 78 -5.19 -7.06 1.71
CA THR A 78 -4.16 -6.45 0.84
C THR A 78 -2.85 -7.24 0.81
N ALA A 79 -2.68 -8.24 1.67
CA ALA A 79 -1.49 -9.07 1.65
C ALA A 79 -1.57 -10.06 0.48
N ILE A 80 -0.50 -10.13 -0.33
CA ILE A 80 -0.31 -11.24 -1.26
C ILE A 80 0.04 -12.47 -0.40
N THR A 81 -0.79 -13.50 -0.45
CA THR A 81 -0.55 -14.72 0.33
C THR A 81 0.60 -15.54 -0.24
N ALA A 82 1.20 -16.42 0.57
CA ALA A 82 2.25 -17.33 0.10
C ALA A 82 1.78 -18.18 -1.09
N ASP A 83 0.55 -18.68 -1.05
CA ASP A 83 -0.04 -19.46 -2.15
C ASP A 83 -0.21 -18.64 -3.43
N GLN A 84 -0.59 -17.37 -3.31
CA GLN A 84 -0.70 -16.46 -4.46
C GLN A 84 0.68 -16.18 -5.06
N LEU A 85 1.67 -15.91 -4.21
CA LEU A 85 3.05 -15.68 -4.65
C LEU A 85 3.62 -16.93 -5.35
N ALA A 86 3.38 -18.12 -4.80
CA ALA A 86 3.82 -19.39 -5.38
C ALA A 86 3.17 -19.70 -6.73
N ALA A 87 1.95 -19.20 -6.98
CA ALA A 87 1.23 -19.43 -8.23
C ALA A 87 1.65 -18.49 -9.37
N MET A 88 2.32 -17.37 -9.07
CA MET A 88 2.73 -16.38 -10.07
C MET A 88 3.91 -16.88 -10.90
N THR A 89 3.83 -16.70 -12.23
CA THR A 89 5.00 -16.89 -13.07
C THR A 89 6.03 -15.76 -12.86
N PRO A 90 7.30 -15.94 -13.27
CA PRO A 90 8.29 -14.86 -13.24
C PRO A 90 7.86 -13.62 -14.03
N GLU A 91 7.10 -13.81 -15.13
CA GLU A 91 6.59 -12.72 -15.94
C GLU A 91 5.44 -11.97 -15.24
N ASP A 92 4.58 -12.67 -14.51
CA ASP A 92 3.55 -12.03 -13.68
C ASP A 92 4.20 -11.21 -12.56
N HIS A 93 5.24 -11.74 -11.92
CA HIS A 93 6.06 -11.00 -10.94
C HIS A 93 6.73 -9.77 -11.54
N ARG A 94 7.27 -9.87 -12.76
CA ARG A 94 7.89 -8.71 -13.44
C ARG A 94 6.88 -7.60 -13.68
N ARG A 95 5.69 -7.94 -14.21
CA ARG A 95 4.61 -6.97 -14.44
C ARG A 95 4.13 -6.36 -13.13
N ALA A 96 4.02 -7.17 -12.09
CA ALA A 96 3.67 -6.73 -10.75
C ALA A 96 4.66 -5.72 -10.20
N PHE A 97 5.94 -6.05 -10.26
CA PHE A 97 6.99 -5.17 -9.77
C PHE A 97 7.02 -3.83 -10.53
N LEU A 98 6.91 -3.86 -11.86
CA LEU A 98 6.86 -2.62 -12.67
C LEU A 98 5.68 -1.72 -12.28
N ALA A 99 4.49 -2.31 -12.11
CA ALA A 99 3.30 -1.56 -11.72
C ALA A 99 3.41 -0.98 -10.30
N TYR A 100 4.02 -1.73 -9.38
CA TYR A 100 4.33 -1.26 -8.03
C TYR A 100 5.27 -0.06 -8.07
N ILE A 101 6.40 -0.15 -8.80
CA ILE A 101 7.37 0.94 -8.93
C ILE A 101 6.75 2.18 -9.61
N ALA A 102 5.94 2.00 -10.65
CA ALA A 102 5.20 3.11 -11.26
C ALA A 102 4.30 3.83 -10.24
N GLY A 103 3.66 3.09 -9.33
CA GLY A 103 2.91 3.67 -8.21
C GLY A 103 3.80 4.47 -7.25
N VAL A 104 4.99 3.96 -6.91
CA VAL A 104 5.97 4.67 -6.07
C VAL A 104 6.40 5.99 -6.70
N LEU A 105 6.69 6.01 -8.01
CA LEU A 105 7.05 7.21 -8.74
C LEU A 105 5.94 8.27 -8.68
N VAL A 106 4.69 7.86 -8.95
CA VAL A 106 3.52 8.75 -8.89
C VAL A 106 3.29 9.34 -7.49
N ASP A 107 3.59 8.59 -6.43
CA ASP A 107 3.48 9.09 -5.06
C ASP A 107 4.61 10.08 -4.71
N PHE A 108 5.80 9.86 -5.25
CA PHE A 108 6.93 10.76 -5.08
C PHE A 108 6.71 12.09 -5.81
N ASP A 109 6.27 12.06 -7.07
CA ASP A 109 5.95 13.27 -7.84
C ASP A 109 4.89 14.12 -7.11
N ARG A 110 3.84 13.48 -6.57
CA ARG A 110 2.83 14.19 -5.76
C ARG A 110 3.41 14.85 -4.51
N TYR A 111 4.34 14.18 -3.84
CA TYR A 111 5.04 14.78 -2.71
C TYR A 111 5.84 16.01 -3.15
N LEU A 112 6.48 15.97 -4.33
CA LEU A 112 7.21 17.10 -4.92
C LEU A 112 6.30 18.25 -5.37
N ASP A 113 5.04 17.99 -5.69
CA ASP A 113 4.07 19.01 -6.10
C ASP A 113 3.37 19.72 -4.92
N HIS A 114 3.56 19.25 -3.68
CA HIS A 114 2.85 19.74 -2.48
C HIS A 114 3.29 21.15 -2.01
N GLY A 115 4.30 21.76 -2.64
CA GLY A 115 4.68 23.17 -2.51
C GLY A 115 5.42 23.60 -1.23
N ASN A 116 5.29 22.87 -0.11
CA ASN A 116 6.00 23.14 1.16
C ASN A 116 6.87 21.94 1.57
N ILE A 117 7.85 21.62 0.74
CA ILE A 117 8.71 20.43 0.88
C ILE A 117 9.96 20.78 1.67
N ASP A 118 10.26 19.95 2.66
CA ASP A 118 11.54 19.96 3.36
C ASP A 118 11.94 18.50 3.59
N PHE A 119 12.86 18.00 2.76
CA PHE A 119 13.29 16.60 2.78
C PHE A 119 13.78 16.14 4.15
N THR A 120 14.43 17.01 4.92
CA THR A 120 14.97 16.66 6.24
C THR A 120 13.85 16.59 7.27
N ARG A 121 13.01 17.62 7.33
CA ARG A 121 11.86 17.68 8.25
C ARG A 121 10.82 16.60 7.96
N ASP A 122 10.67 16.23 6.69
CA ASP A 122 9.70 15.25 6.23
C ASP A 122 10.25 13.81 6.28
N GLY A 123 11.53 13.65 6.62
CA GLY A 123 12.18 12.36 6.86
C GLY A 123 12.42 11.55 5.59
N VAL A 124 12.62 12.23 4.45
CA VAL A 124 12.91 11.57 3.17
C VAL A 124 14.33 11.03 3.20
N GLY A 125 14.47 9.74 2.90
CA GLY A 125 15.77 9.06 2.86
C GLY A 125 15.74 7.88 1.90
N TYR A 126 16.93 7.54 1.38
CA TYR A 126 17.16 6.36 0.56
C TYR A 126 18.10 5.45 1.34
N HIS A 127 17.66 4.22 1.60
CA HIS A 127 18.40 3.25 2.40
C HIS A 127 18.62 1.98 1.59
N THR A 128 19.89 1.60 1.45
CA THR A 128 20.31 0.31 0.90
C THR A 128 21.19 -0.35 1.95
N ALA A 129 20.85 -1.57 2.33
CA ALA A 129 21.62 -2.37 3.27
C ALA A 129 21.72 -3.80 2.70
N GLY A 130 22.94 -4.36 2.72
CA GLY A 130 23.18 -5.77 2.44
C GLY A 130 23.28 -6.54 3.75
N PHE A 131 22.68 -7.72 3.79
CA PHE A 131 22.76 -8.63 4.93
C PHE A 131 23.23 -10.00 4.41
N TRP A 132 24.16 -10.62 5.13
CA TRP A 132 24.54 -12.01 4.93
C TRP A 132 23.89 -12.79 6.06
N LEU A 133 22.80 -13.48 5.73
CA LEU A 133 21.98 -14.22 6.68
C LEU A 133 21.65 -15.56 6.05
N ASP A 134 21.67 -16.62 6.85
CA ASP A 134 21.01 -17.86 6.47
C ASP A 134 19.47 -17.73 6.58
N ASP A 135 18.75 -18.76 6.14
CA ASP A 135 17.27 -18.78 6.17
C ASP A 135 16.69 -18.57 7.58
N THR A 136 17.38 -19.07 8.62
CA THR A 136 16.96 -18.94 10.01
C THR A 136 17.17 -17.51 10.49
N GLU A 137 18.36 -16.97 10.27
CA GLU A 137 18.72 -15.60 10.62
C GLU A 137 17.82 -14.58 9.89
N PHE A 138 17.48 -14.84 8.62
CA PHE A 138 16.56 -14.00 7.86
C PHE A 138 15.13 -14.04 8.44
N ALA A 139 14.61 -15.22 8.78
CA ALA A 139 13.29 -15.35 9.40
C ALA A 139 13.21 -14.65 10.77
N GLU A 140 14.28 -14.73 11.56
CA GLU A 140 14.42 -14.01 12.83
C GLU A 140 14.43 -12.50 12.61
N PHE A 141 15.25 -12.00 11.68
CA PHE A 141 15.30 -10.58 11.32
C PHE A 141 13.92 -10.03 10.93
N VAL A 142 13.18 -10.73 10.05
CA VAL A 142 11.83 -10.33 9.64
C VAL A 142 10.88 -10.27 10.85
N THR A 143 10.99 -11.23 11.75
CA THR A 143 10.18 -11.26 12.98
C THR A 143 10.49 -10.07 13.88
N GLU A 144 11.76 -9.75 14.09
CA GLU A 144 12.19 -8.61 14.90
C GLU A 144 11.75 -7.26 14.30
N LEU A 145 11.92 -7.10 12.99
CA LEU A 145 11.45 -5.92 12.27
C LEU A 145 9.94 -5.74 12.44
N GLY A 146 9.17 -6.83 12.35
CA GLY A 146 7.73 -6.85 12.63
C GLY A 146 7.39 -6.35 14.03
N ARG A 147 8.14 -6.76 15.06
CA ARG A 147 7.95 -6.29 16.45
C ARG A 147 8.21 -4.81 16.62
N VAL A 148 9.14 -4.24 15.86
CA VAL A 148 9.42 -2.79 15.86
C VAL A 148 8.27 -2.01 15.23
N ILE A 149 7.78 -2.47 14.08
CA ILE A 149 6.79 -1.76 13.24
C ILE A 149 5.36 -1.91 13.80
N ALA A 150 4.93 -3.11 14.19
CA ALA A 150 3.54 -3.42 14.50
C ALA A 150 2.88 -2.47 15.51
N PRO A 151 3.53 -2.08 16.63
CA PRO A 151 2.91 -1.15 17.59
C PRO A 151 2.64 0.24 17.00
N ARG A 152 3.39 0.65 15.96
CA ARG A 152 3.26 1.98 15.34
C ARG A 152 2.15 2.01 14.32
N LEU A 153 1.82 0.87 13.70
CA LEU A 153 0.68 0.73 12.78
C LEU A 153 -0.67 0.95 13.47
N ALA A 154 -0.75 0.70 14.78
CA ALA A 154 -1.95 0.95 15.58
C ALA A 154 -2.19 2.44 15.89
N ASN A 155 -1.25 3.34 15.57
CA ASN A 155 -1.41 4.76 15.81
C ASN A 155 -2.47 5.38 14.90
N ARG A 156 -3.51 5.97 15.50
CA ARG A 156 -4.54 6.73 14.77
C ARG A 156 -4.06 8.13 14.37
N PRO A 157 -4.66 8.75 13.32
CA PRO A 157 -4.46 10.16 13.03
C PRO A 157 -4.78 11.05 14.24
N ALA A 158 -3.94 12.05 14.51
CA ALA A 158 -4.11 13.00 15.61
C ALA A 158 -3.36 14.32 15.31
N PRO A 159 -3.68 15.44 15.98
CA PRO A 159 -2.93 16.69 15.82
C PRO A 159 -1.42 16.47 16.02
N GLY A 160 -0.61 17.00 15.09
CA GLY A 160 0.85 16.86 15.08
C GLY A 160 1.38 15.55 14.47
N ARG A 161 0.53 14.54 14.19
CA ARG A 161 0.94 13.32 13.50
C ARG A 161 0.88 13.49 11.99
N LYS A 162 1.96 13.15 11.31
CA LYS A 162 2.00 12.99 9.86
C LYS A 162 1.86 11.50 9.51
N ARG A 163 1.21 11.20 8.39
CA ARG A 163 1.19 9.84 7.84
C ARG A 163 2.53 9.57 7.17
N HIS A 164 3.24 8.55 7.64
CA HIS A 164 4.48 8.06 7.04
C HIS A 164 4.19 6.75 6.32
N ILE A 165 4.70 6.60 5.10
CA ILE A 165 4.55 5.38 4.30
C ILE A 165 5.91 4.71 4.20
N LEU A 166 6.08 3.57 4.87
CA LEU A 166 7.25 2.72 4.74
C LEU A 166 6.99 1.68 3.63
N ARG A 167 7.88 1.61 2.65
CA ARG A 167 7.88 0.61 1.59
C ARG A 167 9.18 -0.17 1.64
N THR A 168 9.09 -1.49 1.68
CA THR A 168 10.24 -2.39 1.73
C THR A 168 10.13 -3.38 0.58
N ILE A 169 11.22 -3.54 -0.18
CA ILE A 169 11.38 -4.57 -1.19
C ILE A 169 12.57 -5.41 -0.73
N HIS A 170 12.39 -6.72 -0.66
CA HIS A 170 13.45 -7.67 -0.37
C HIS A 170 13.59 -8.62 -1.55
N LEU A 171 14.81 -8.74 -2.06
CA LEU A 171 15.19 -9.67 -3.12
C LEU A 171 16.55 -10.26 -2.70
N PRO A 172 16.69 -11.59 -2.62
CA PRO A 172 18.00 -12.19 -2.45
C PRO A 172 18.86 -11.91 -3.69
N ASP A 173 20.18 -11.81 -3.49
CA ASP A 173 21.14 -11.80 -4.60
C ASP A 173 21.41 -13.24 -5.08
N GLU A 174 22.14 -13.40 -6.20
CA GLU A 174 22.57 -14.73 -6.65
C GLU A 174 23.39 -15.44 -5.56
N ASP A 175 23.16 -16.74 -5.37
CA ASP A 175 24.00 -17.59 -4.51
C ASP A 175 25.44 -17.42 -4.97
N THR A 176 26.22 -16.67 -4.20
CA THR A 176 27.67 -16.59 -4.42
C THR A 176 28.24 -17.88 -3.85
N ALA A 177 28.02 -19.00 -4.55
CA ALA A 177 28.73 -20.22 -4.27
C ALA A 177 30.21 -19.88 -4.47
N GLU A 178 30.94 -19.70 -3.37
CA GLU A 178 32.39 -19.59 -3.38
C GLU A 178 32.91 -20.76 -4.20
N SER A 179 33.42 -20.46 -5.38
CA SER A 179 34.08 -21.43 -6.24
C SER A 179 35.41 -21.76 -5.57
N GLY A 180 35.36 -22.75 -4.67
CA GLY A 180 36.53 -23.41 -4.07
C GLY A 180 37.18 -24.39 -5.03
#